data_AF-A0AA86TBL4-F1
#
_entry.id   AF-A0AA86TBL4-F1
#
_cell.length_a   1.000
_cell.length_b   1.000
_cell.length_c   1.000
_cell.angle_alpha   90.00
_cell.angle_beta   90.00
_cell.angle_gamma   90.00
#
_symmetry.space_group_name_H-M   'P 1'
#
loop_
_entity.id
_entity.type
_entity.pdbx_description
1 polymer ?
#
loop_
_entity_poly.entity_id
_entity_poly.type
_entity_poly.pdbx_seq_one_letter_code
_entity_poly.pdbx_strand_id
1 'polypeptide(L)'
;MLSAVQAATALGSLLRHPRASRDQVVSFQNQRLRRLIHHAYESVPYYRRLFDRHGVKPDRIRTIEDLALVPITSRAELQDLPIADIVTRGVDPSSLIPSRSSGSSGRPLTVRRSWLEERLHNAYRWRALRSYGLRPTDLHAYVMLARTQSAEDNRLLHRAAEAVGLGRYVMVSCFQSSEDIAKELKTIRPDVLSGYASALARLAQQVDPVELQSLRLRFVGTGGEVLTPPMRESIEQGFGAPVYDTYASIEFNILAWQCRQTGDLHACDDGVVIEILDGARAVMEGEEGEVVGTDLHAYAMPMIRYRLGDVVIRGSLSCSCGQPFSTIRSVQGRTVDYFRLPDGRTMHPYELGMIHYSWIRAFQVTQERLDRIVLRIVPGADAPTQEIAALKRSVSAKVGSGVAVEIELAETIPVDPSGKFRPFRSLLRPSEQGMPGDDRRGWRAEDPARPC
;
A
#
# COMPACT_ATOMS: atom_id res chain seq x y z
N MET A 1 11.37 21.72 8.10
CA MET A 1 11.90 20.33 8.12
C MET A 1 11.69 19.74 9.50
N LEU A 2 11.59 18.42 9.61
CA LEU A 2 11.50 17.71 10.88
C LEU A 2 12.76 17.98 11.71
N SER A 3 12.62 18.51 12.93
CA SER A 3 13.75 18.74 13.83
C SER A 3 14.29 17.44 14.42
N ALA A 4 15.56 17.45 14.84
CA ALA A 4 16.19 16.32 15.53
C ALA A 4 15.42 15.92 16.81
N VAL A 5 14.89 16.88 17.56
CA VAL A 5 14.09 16.64 18.76
C VAL A 5 12.78 15.93 18.41
N GLN A 6 12.12 16.35 17.32
CA GLN A 6 10.90 15.69 16.83
C GLN A 6 11.18 14.26 16.38
N ALA A 7 12.30 14.02 15.69
CA ALA A 7 12.70 12.68 15.27
C ALA A 7 13.07 11.78 16.45
N ALA A 8 13.85 12.27 17.41
CA ALA A 8 14.20 11.53 18.63
C ALA A 8 12.96 11.13 19.43
N THR A 9 11.99 12.05 19.56
CA THR A 9 10.72 11.77 20.24
C THR A 9 9.91 10.68 19.50
N ALA A 10 9.96 10.64 18.16
CA ALA A 10 9.29 9.62 17.35
C ALA A 10 10.01 8.26 17.42
N LEU A 11 11.34 8.26 17.37
CA LEU A 11 12.13 7.03 17.58
C LEU A 11 11.91 6.45 18.97
N GLY A 12 11.84 7.29 20.01
CA GLY A 12 11.49 6.86 21.35
C GLY A 12 10.05 6.35 21.48
N SER A 13 9.15 6.73 20.57
CA SER A 13 7.78 6.24 20.58
C SER A 13 7.65 4.84 20.00
N LEU A 14 8.48 4.48 19.00
CA LEU A 14 8.55 3.12 18.42
C LEU A 14 8.73 2.02 19.47
N LEU A 15 9.50 2.29 20.54
CA LEU A 15 9.77 1.33 21.62
C LEU A 15 8.68 1.30 22.70
N ARG A 16 7.97 2.43 22.88
CA ARG A 16 7.01 2.62 23.99
C ARG A 16 5.57 2.28 23.57
N HIS A 17 5.16 2.72 22.39
CA HIS A 17 3.78 2.59 21.93
C HIS A 17 3.28 1.16 21.82
N PRO A 18 4.07 0.14 21.45
CA PRO A 18 3.59 -1.25 21.47
C PRO A 18 3.08 -1.73 22.84
N ARG A 19 3.40 -1.00 23.93
CA ARG A 19 2.97 -1.29 25.31
C ARG A 19 2.14 -0.15 25.93
N ALA A 20 1.76 0.84 25.13
CA ALA A 20 0.97 1.99 25.57
C ALA A 20 -0.53 1.69 25.51
N SER A 21 -1.36 2.57 26.07
CA SER A 21 -2.80 2.55 25.82
C SER A 21 -3.14 3.19 24.46
N ARG A 22 -4.33 2.88 23.93
CA ARG A 22 -4.85 3.53 22.70
C ARG A 22 -4.87 5.06 22.84
N ASP A 23 -5.34 5.56 23.98
CA ASP A 23 -5.43 7.00 24.25
C ASP A 23 -4.06 7.68 24.24
N GLN A 24 -3.01 6.99 24.70
CA GLN A 24 -1.64 7.51 24.63
C GLN A 24 -1.15 7.63 23.18
N VAL A 25 -1.47 6.65 22.32
CA VAL A 25 -1.16 6.70 20.89
C VAL A 25 -1.94 7.83 20.20
N VAL A 26 -3.24 7.97 20.47
CA VAL A 26 -4.08 9.04 19.92
C VAL A 26 -3.62 10.42 20.41
N SER A 27 -3.26 10.55 21.68
CA SER A 27 -2.70 11.80 22.23
C SER A 27 -1.40 12.20 21.52
N PHE A 28 -0.53 11.22 21.23
CA PHE A 28 0.67 11.44 20.41
C PHE A 28 0.31 11.86 18.98
N GLN A 29 -0.64 11.18 18.33
CA GLN A 29 -1.12 11.55 16.99
C GLN A 29 -1.60 13.00 16.97
N ASN A 30 -2.46 13.39 17.90
CA ASN A 30 -3.01 14.74 18.02
C ASN A 30 -1.89 15.78 18.20
N GLN A 31 -0.87 15.49 19.00
CA GLN A 31 0.29 16.38 19.18
C GLN A 31 1.09 16.56 17.88
N ARG A 32 1.34 15.47 17.15
CA ARG A 32 2.09 15.51 15.89
C ARG A 32 1.31 16.19 14.78
N LEU A 33 0.02 15.89 14.68
CA LEU A 33 -0.89 16.44 13.71
C LEU A 33 -0.95 17.97 13.83
N ARG A 34 -1.16 18.51 15.04
CA ARG A 34 -1.16 19.95 15.27
C ARG A 34 0.11 20.62 14.74
N ARG A 35 1.28 20.07 15.06
CA ARG A 35 2.56 20.60 14.59
C ARG A 35 2.70 20.55 13.07
N LEU A 36 2.28 19.43 12.45
CA LEU A 36 2.30 19.26 11.00
C LEU A 36 1.38 20.27 10.29
N ILE A 37 0.16 20.45 10.80
CA ILE A 37 -0.85 21.36 10.25
C ILE A 37 -0.37 22.81 10.29
N HIS A 38 0.17 23.27 11.42
CA HIS A 38 0.78 24.60 11.51
C HIS A 38 1.95 24.76 10.53
N HIS A 39 2.88 23.80 10.52
CA HIS A 39 4.04 23.82 9.63
C HIS A 39 3.61 23.89 8.15
N ALA A 40 2.66 23.06 7.74
CA ALA A 40 2.17 23.00 6.37
C ALA A 40 1.50 24.32 5.94
N TYR A 41 0.64 24.89 6.80
CA TYR A 41 -0.02 26.16 6.54
C TYR A 41 0.97 27.34 6.44
N GLU A 42 1.97 27.37 7.32
CA GLU A 42 2.96 28.44 7.35
C GLU A 42 3.98 28.32 6.21
N SER A 43 4.39 27.10 5.88
CA SER A 43 5.61 26.90 5.10
C SER A 43 5.39 26.28 3.71
N VAL A 44 4.21 25.76 3.40
CA VAL A 44 3.94 25.09 2.11
C VAL A 44 2.86 25.86 1.33
N PRO A 45 3.18 26.44 0.15
CA PRO A 45 2.23 27.27 -0.61
C PRO A 45 0.90 26.57 -0.93
N TYR A 46 0.94 25.29 -1.32
CA TYR A 46 -0.26 24.51 -1.63
C TYR A 46 -1.21 24.44 -0.44
N TYR A 47 -0.73 23.99 0.74
CA TYR A 47 -1.57 23.81 1.92
C TYR A 47 -2.10 25.15 2.46
N ARG A 48 -1.30 26.22 2.40
CA ARG A 48 -1.79 27.57 2.74
C ARG A 48 -3.01 27.94 1.90
N ARG A 49 -2.89 27.83 0.57
CA ARG A 49 -3.98 28.15 -0.37
C ARG A 49 -5.18 27.23 -0.19
N LEU A 50 -4.95 25.94 0.05
CA LEU A 50 -6.00 24.96 0.28
C LEU A 50 -6.82 25.34 1.52
N PHE A 51 -6.14 25.67 2.62
CA PHE A 51 -6.77 25.97 3.90
C PHE A 51 -7.50 27.31 3.85
N ASP A 52 -6.86 28.35 3.29
CA ASP A 52 -7.46 29.68 3.15
C ASP A 52 -8.72 29.63 2.26
N ARG A 53 -8.69 28.89 1.15
CA ARG A 53 -9.84 28.73 0.25
C ARG A 53 -11.05 28.09 0.94
N HIS A 54 -10.83 27.18 1.88
CA HIS A 54 -11.89 26.47 2.59
C HIS A 54 -12.18 27.05 3.98
N GLY A 55 -11.59 28.20 4.32
CA GLY A 55 -11.78 28.83 5.63
C GLY A 55 -11.24 28.01 6.81
N VAL A 56 -10.35 27.05 6.56
CA VAL A 56 -9.76 26.19 7.59
C VAL A 56 -8.59 26.93 8.24
N LYS A 57 -8.67 27.12 9.57
CA LYS A 57 -7.57 27.69 10.35
C LYS A 57 -6.83 26.59 11.09
N PRO A 58 -5.48 26.59 11.12
CA PRO A 58 -4.70 25.55 11.80
C PRO A 58 -5.14 25.27 13.24
N ASP A 59 -5.46 26.31 14.02
CA ASP A 59 -5.89 26.20 15.42
C ASP A 59 -7.21 25.43 15.64
N ARG A 60 -8.00 25.24 14.57
CA ARG A 60 -9.22 24.42 14.61
C ARG A 60 -8.92 22.93 14.55
N ILE A 61 -7.75 22.53 14.05
CA ILE A 61 -7.36 21.11 13.92
C ILE A 61 -6.61 20.70 15.20
N ARG A 62 -7.33 20.17 16.18
CA ARG A 62 -6.78 19.81 17.51
C ARG A 62 -6.57 18.31 17.68
N THR A 63 -7.41 17.54 17.01
CA THR A 63 -7.52 16.08 17.07
C THR A 63 -7.49 15.46 15.67
N ILE A 64 -7.27 14.15 15.59
CA ILE A 64 -7.32 13.41 14.32
C ILE A 64 -8.72 13.46 13.69
N GLU A 65 -9.78 13.55 14.51
CA GLU A 65 -11.16 13.68 14.04
C GLU A 65 -11.40 15.01 13.31
N ASP A 66 -10.71 16.09 13.73
CA ASP A 66 -10.82 17.41 13.09
C ASP A 66 -10.27 17.43 11.65
N LEU A 67 -9.53 16.39 11.22
CA LEU A 67 -9.11 16.24 9.82
C LEU A 67 -10.29 16.26 8.86
N ALA A 68 -11.50 15.85 9.28
CA ALA A 68 -12.70 15.97 8.47
C ALA A 68 -12.94 17.40 7.91
N LEU A 69 -12.43 18.44 8.59
CA LEU A 69 -12.49 19.84 8.14
C LEU A 69 -11.54 20.17 6.98
N VAL A 70 -10.46 19.39 6.83
CA VAL A 70 -9.45 19.59 5.78
C VAL A 70 -9.90 18.89 4.50
N PRO A 71 -9.90 19.54 3.33
CA PRO A 71 -10.23 18.87 2.08
C PRO A 71 -9.27 17.74 1.74
N ILE A 72 -9.77 16.69 1.11
CA ILE A 72 -8.96 15.58 0.61
C ILE A 72 -8.08 16.07 -0.54
N THR A 73 -6.79 15.72 -0.49
CA THR A 73 -5.84 15.98 -1.58
C THR A 73 -5.73 14.74 -2.46
N SER A 74 -5.98 14.89 -3.76
CA SER A 74 -5.81 13.81 -4.72
C SER A 74 -4.39 13.77 -5.30
N ARG A 75 -4.02 12.59 -5.82
CA ARG A 75 -2.78 12.42 -6.59
C ARG A 75 -2.67 13.35 -7.78
N ALA A 76 -3.74 13.53 -8.54
CA ALA A 76 -3.75 14.36 -9.74
C ALA A 76 -3.40 15.81 -9.40
N GLU A 77 -4.02 16.36 -8.35
CA GLU A 77 -3.75 17.71 -7.87
C GLU A 77 -2.27 17.92 -7.54
N LEU A 78 -1.64 17.00 -6.80
CA LEU A 78 -0.22 17.14 -6.45
C LEU A 78 0.71 17.03 -7.66
N GLN A 79 0.33 16.25 -8.68
CA GLN A 79 1.15 16.05 -9.87
C GLN A 79 1.15 17.25 -10.83
N ASP A 80 0.08 18.03 -10.84
CA ASP A 80 -0.05 19.23 -11.69
C ASP A 80 0.58 20.47 -11.06
N LEU A 81 0.98 20.39 -9.80
CA LEU A 81 1.59 21.50 -9.10
C LEU A 81 3.12 21.57 -9.33
N PRO A 82 3.68 22.78 -9.45
CA PRO A 82 5.13 22.98 -9.40
C PRO A 82 5.71 22.40 -8.10
N ILE A 83 6.90 21.81 -8.15
CA ILE A 83 7.53 21.22 -6.97
C ILE A 83 7.69 22.21 -5.81
N ALA A 84 7.96 23.47 -6.12
CA ALA A 84 8.12 24.54 -5.14
C ALA A 84 6.82 24.88 -4.38
N ASP A 85 5.65 24.50 -4.92
CA ASP A 85 4.35 24.72 -4.26
C ASP A 85 4.01 23.64 -3.23
N ILE A 86 4.57 22.44 -3.39
CA ILE A 86 4.27 21.25 -2.56
C ILE A 86 5.42 20.86 -1.62
N VAL A 87 6.58 21.50 -1.77
CA VAL A 87 7.73 21.41 -0.85
C VAL A 87 7.74 22.64 0.08
N THR A 88 8.21 22.43 1.30
CA THR A 88 8.42 23.49 2.30
C THR A 88 9.35 24.58 1.77
N ARG A 89 8.94 25.85 1.90
CA ARG A 89 9.76 27.01 1.53
C ARG A 89 11.11 26.99 2.24
N GLY A 90 12.16 27.40 1.53
CA GLY A 90 13.52 27.43 2.05
C GLY A 90 14.21 26.06 2.11
N VAL A 91 13.53 24.98 1.71
CA VAL A 91 14.15 23.67 1.50
C VAL A 91 14.43 23.50 0.01
N ASP A 92 15.67 23.19 -0.34
CA ASP A 92 16.01 22.86 -1.73
C ASP A 92 15.47 21.46 -2.10
N PRO A 93 14.53 21.34 -3.05
CA PRO A 93 13.99 20.06 -3.47
C PRO A 93 15.02 19.09 -4.05
N SER A 94 16.17 19.58 -4.52
CA SER A 94 17.26 18.76 -5.07
C SER A 94 18.04 18.02 -3.98
N SER A 95 18.09 18.57 -2.77
CA SER A 95 18.72 17.98 -1.59
C SER A 95 17.90 16.88 -0.90
N LEU A 96 16.64 16.70 -1.33
CA LEU A 96 15.72 15.72 -0.76
C LEU A 96 15.79 14.40 -1.51
N ILE A 97 15.64 13.30 -0.78
CA ILE A 97 15.61 11.95 -1.32
C ILE A 97 14.32 11.77 -2.13
N PRO A 98 14.40 11.55 -3.47
CA PRO A 98 13.22 11.39 -4.30
C PRO A 98 12.77 9.93 -4.35
N SER A 99 11.49 9.70 -4.06
CA SER A 99 10.83 8.40 -4.19
C SER A 99 9.72 8.46 -5.23
N ARG A 100 9.84 7.68 -6.31
CA ARG A 100 8.87 7.68 -7.41
C ARG A 100 7.88 6.53 -7.29
N SER A 101 6.60 6.85 -7.23
CA SER A 101 5.53 5.85 -7.39
C SER A 101 5.50 5.31 -8.81
N SER A 102 5.22 4.01 -9.00
CA SER A 102 5.15 3.39 -10.32
C SER A 102 3.99 3.91 -11.18
N GLY A 103 2.96 4.50 -10.56
CA GLY A 103 1.87 5.18 -11.23
C GLY A 103 0.98 4.26 -12.08
N SER A 104 -0.15 3.84 -11.52
CA SER A 104 -1.17 3.07 -12.27
C SER A 104 -1.76 3.85 -13.46
N SER A 105 -1.67 5.19 -13.44
CA SER A 105 -2.21 6.11 -14.46
C SER A 105 -1.16 6.66 -15.45
N GLY A 106 0.08 6.14 -15.45
CA GLY A 106 1.12 6.53 -16.41
C GLY A 106 1.95 7.77 -16.05
N ARG A 107 1.48 8.66 -15.16
CA ARG A 107 2.30 9.75 -14.60
C ARG A 107 2.75 9.42 -13.16
N PRO A 108 4.05 9.34 -12.87
CA PRO A 108 4.53 9.06 -11.51
C PRO A 108 4.44 10.31 -10.62
N LEU A 109 3.92 10.16 -9.40
CA LEU A 109 4.12 11.17 -8.34
C LEU A 109 5.50 10.92 -7.70
N THR A 110 6.31 11.98 -7.57
CA THR A 110 7.59 11.93 -6.87
C THR A 110 7.44 12.55 -5.49
N VAL A 111 7.50 11.70 -4.46
CA VAL A 111 7.50 12.10 -3.06
C VAL A 111 8.93 12.42 -2.66
N ARG A 112 9.13 13.49 -1.88
CA ARG A 112 10.47 13.92 -1.46
C ARG A 112 10.55 13.96 0.05
N ARG A 113 11.57 13.30 0.61
CA ARG A 113 11.82 13.28 2.06
C ARG A 113 13.21 13.79 2.36
N SER A 114 13.35 14.48 3.48
CA SER A 114 14.68 14.73 4.03
C SER A 114 15.30 13.42 4.50
N TRP A 115 16.62 13.40 4.64
CA TRP A 115 17.36 12.22 5.11
C TRP A 115 16.83 11.69 6.45
N LEU A 116 16.54 12.59 7.40
CA LEU A 116 16.05 12.22 8.72
C LEU A 116 14.64 11.62 8.68
N GLU A 117 13.76 12.17 7.85
CA GLU A 117 12.42 11.63 7.64
C GLU A 117 12.50 10.23 7.02
N GLU A 118 13.33 10.03 6.00
CA GLU A 118 13.51 8.73 5.36
C GLU A 118 14.02 7.67 6.35
N ARG A 119 15.00 8.01 7.21
CA ARG A 119 15.48 7.10 8.27
C ARG A 119 14.40 6.78 9.30
N LEU A 120 13.59 7.77 9.71
CA LEU A 120 12.49 7.56 10.64
C LEU A 120 11.42 6.61 10.05
N HIS A 121 11.04 6.81 8.80
CA HIS A 121 10.11 5.90 8.09
C HIS A 121 10.66 4.47 8.01
N ASN A 122 11.95 4.32 7.73
CA ASN A 122 12.59 3.00 7.74
C ASN A 122 12.60 2.38 9.14
N ALA A 123 12.67 3.17 10.22
CA ALA A 123 12.55 2.64 11.58
C ALA A 123 11.15 2.07 11.88
N TYR A 124 10.07 2.68 11.35
CA TYR A 124 8.72 2.10 11.42
C TYR A 124 8.61 0.77 10.67
N ARG A 125 9.22 0.67 9.48
CA ARG A 125 9.30 -0.60 8.73
C ARG A 125 10.07 -1.66 9.50
N TRP A 126 11.20 -1.29 10.11
CA TRP A 126 11.98 -2.17 10.96
C TRP A 126 11.19 -2.69 12.16
N ARG A 127 10.32 -1.88 12.78
CA ARG A 127 9.40 -2.33 13.84
C ARG A 127 8.48 -3.45 13.35
N ALA A 128 7.87 -3.29 12.17
CA ALA A 128 7.02 -4.31 11.58
C ALA A 128 7.79 -5.63 11.35
N LEU A 129 8.96 -5.56 10.69
CA LEU A 129 9.78 -6.75 10.44
C LEU A 129 10.27 -7.41 11.74
N ARG A 130 10.62 -6.62 12.76
CA ARG A 130 10.97 -7.12 14.10
C ARG A 130 9.82 -7.90 14.74
N SER A 131 8.57 -7.49 14.51
CA SER A 131 7.40 -8.21 15.02
C SER A 131 7.25 -9.61 14.39
N TYR A 132 7.74 -9.80 13.16
CA TYR A 132 7.78 -11.09 12.45
C TYR A 132 8.92 -11.99 12.91
N GLY A 133 9.92 -11.42 13.60
CA GLY A 133 11.09 -12.13 14.10
C GLY A 133 12.39 -11.74 13.43
N LEU A 134 12.44 -10.65 12.64
CA LEU A 134 13.70 -10.08 12.14
C LEU A 134 14.60 -9.70 13.32
N ARG A 135 15.87 -10.02 13.23
CA ARG A 135 16.93 -9.70 14.18
C ARG A 135 17.90 -8.73 13.50
N PRO A 136 18.56 -7.86 14.27
CA PRO A 136 19.52 -6.92 13.70
C PRO A 136 20.65 -7.58 12.92
N THR A 137 21.03 -8.81 13.27
CA THR A 137 22.14 -9.54 12.63
C THR A 137 21.75 -10.32 11.39
N ASP A 138 20.47 -10.33 11.03
CA ASP A 138 19.97 -11.15 9.94
C ASP A 138 20.44 -10.65 8.58
N LEU A 139 20.59 -11.57 7.64
CA LEU A 139 20.66 -11.24 6.23
C LEU A 139 19.26 -11.28 5.61
N HIS A 140 18.75 -10.12 5.22
CA HIS A 140 17.42 -9.98 4.62
C HIS A 140 17.51 -9.85 3.09
N ALA A 141 16.99 -10.84 2.35
CA ALA A 141 16.87 -10.74 0.90
C ALA A 141 15.52 -10.13 0.49
N TYR A 142 15.54 -9.26 -0.53
CA TYR A 142 14.35 -8.67 -1.14
C TYR A 142 14.24 -9.08 -2.61
N VAL A 143 13.18 -9.80 -2.99
CA VAL A 143 12.84 -10.11 -4.39
C VAL A 143 11.82 -9.09 -4.88
N MET A 144 12.31 -7.97 -5.38
CA MET A 144 11.50 -6.84 -5.84
C MET A 144 12.17 -6.18 -7.03
N LEU A 145 11.57 -5.10 -7.55
CA LEU A 145 12.25 -4.24 -8.51
C LEU A 145 13.55 -3.73 -7.86
N ALA A 146 14.70 -4.20 -8.36
CA ALA A 146 16.02 -3.76 -7.93
C ALA A 146 16.21 -2.30 -8.36
N ARG A 147 15.72 -1.38 -7.54
CA ARG A 147 16.04 0.04 -7.69
C ARG A 147 17.40 0.25 -7.05
N THR A 148 18.31 0.83 -7.82
CA THR A 148 19.49 1.45 -7.24
C THR A 148 19.01 2.46 -6.20
N GLN A 149 19.19 2.15 -4.92
CA GLN A 149 19.10 3.19 -3.90
C GLN A 149 20.10 4.28 -4.28
N SER A 150 19.73 5.54 -4.05
CA SER A 150 20.59 6.69 -4.33
C SER A 150 21.99 6.39 -3.79
N ALA A 151 22.99 6.53 -4.66
CA ALA A 151 24.40 6.25 -4.37
C ALA A 151 24.98 7.08 -3.20
N GLU A 152 24.18 8.00 -2.65
CA GLU A 152 24.54 9.02 -1.67
C GLU A 152 24.01 8.72 -0.25
N ASP A 153 23.31 7.60 -0.04
CA ASP A 153 22.83 7.19 1.27
C ASP A 153 23.98 6.69 2.16
N ASN A 154 24.73 7.64 2.72
CA ASN A 154 25.60 7.52 3.88
C ASN A 154 26.37 6.19 3.98
N ARG A 155 27.12 5.88 2.91
CA ARG A 155 27.88 4.63 2.74
C ARG A 155 28.68 4.26 3.98
N LEU A 156 29.29 5.21 4.71
CA LEU A 156 30.17 4.86 5.81
C LEU A 156 29.43 4.22 7.00
N LEU A 157 28.36 4.85 7.50
CA LEU A 157 27.64 4.32 8.67
C LEU A 157 26.92 3.02 8.34
N HIS A 158 26.30 2.95 7.16
CA HIS A 158 25.63 1.73 6.72
C HIS A 158 26.63 0.60 6.47
N ARG A 159 27.75 0.87 5.77
CA ARG A 159 28.82 -0.14 5.58
C ARG A 159 29.49 -0.52 6.89
N ALA A 160 29.65 0.40 7.83
CA ALA A 160 30.20 0.10 9.14
C ALA A 160 29.24 -0.82 9.92
N ALA A 161 27.94 -0.53 9.90
CA ALA A 161 26.92 -1.40 10.49
C ALA A 161 26.92 -2.79 9.83
N GLU A 162 26.95 -2.85 8.49
CA GLU A 162 27.04 -4.12 7.75
C GLU A 162 28.32 -4.88 8.04
N ALA A 163 29.46 -4.18 8.17
CA ALA A 163 30.76 -4.77 8.50
C ALA A 163 30.79 -5.40 9.89
N VAL A 164 30.02 -4.86 10.85
CA VAL A 164 29.80 -5.49 12.16
C VAL A 164 28.58 -6.41 12.19
N GLY A 165 28.01 -6.72 11.03
CA GLY A 165 26.95 -7.71 10.85
C GLY A 165 25.52 -7.20 11.06
N LEU A 166 25.30 -5.90 11.20
CA LEU A 166 24.00 -5.30 11.52
C LEU A 166 23.28 -4.75 10.28
N GLY A 167 21.99 -5.02 10.19
CA GLY A 167 21.10 -4.42 9.19
C GLY A 167 21.39 -4.85 7.75
N ARG A 168 21.94 -6.06 7.56
CA ARG A 168 22.37 -6.57 6.26
C ARG A 168 21.16 -6.89 5.39
N TYR A 169 21.16 -6.38 4.17
CA TYR A 169 20.15 -6.76 3.18
C TYR A 169 20.73 -6.83 1.78
N VAL A 170 20.03 -7.55 0.90
CA VAL A 170 20.37 -7.68 -0.51
C VAL A 170 19.11 -7.58 -1.37
N MET A 171 19.24 -7.00 -2.56
CA MET A 171 18.15 -6.88 -3.53
C MET A 171 18.39 -7.87 -4.66
N VAL A 172 17.43 -8.76 -4.89
CA VAL A 172 17.38 -9.70 -6.01
C VAL A 172 16.28 -9.22 -6.95
N SER A 173 16.56 -9.19 -8.26
CA SER A 173 15.64 -8.63 -9.23
C SER A 173 14.47 -9.57 -9.50
N CYS A 174 13.24 -9.10 -9.29
CA CYS A 174 12.04 -9.91 -9.60
C CYS A 174 11.83 -10.19 -11.11
N PHE A 175 12.64 -9.58 -12.00
CA PHE A 175 12.60 -9.84 -13.44
C PHE A 175 13.47 -11.01 -13.90
N GLN A 176 14.34 -11.53 -13.03
CA GLN A 176 15.06 -12.76 -13.32
C GLN A 176 14.09 -13.96 -13.45
N SER A 177 14.56 -15.02 -14.09
CA SER A 177 13.85 -16.30 -14.09
C SER A 177 13.73 -16.84 -12.66
N SER A 178 12.72 -17.68 -12.40
CA SER A 178 12.54 -18.24 -11.05
C SER A 178 13.73 -19.12 -10.65
N GLU A 179 14.32 -19.84 -11.61
CA GLU A 179 15.51 -20.67 -11.42
C GLU A 179 16.75 -19.84 -11.06
N ASP A 180 16.94 -18.69 -11.70
CA ASP A 180 18.09 -17.82 -11.39
C ASP A 180 17.92 -17.11 -10.05
N ILE A 181 16.70 -16.69 -9.72
CA ILE A 181 16.39 -16.16 -8.37
C ILE A 181 16.68 -17.24 -7.32
N ALA A 182 16.25 -18.48 -7.52
CA ALA A 182 16.53 -19.57 -6.58
C ALA A 182 18.03 -19.85 -6.40
N LYS A 183 18.80 -19.90 -7.50
CA LYS A 183 20.27 -20.04 -7.45
C LYS A 183 20.94 -18.88 -6.71
N GLU A 184 20.49 -17.66 -6.95
CA GLU A 184 21.03 -16.48 -6.28
C GLU A 184 20.72 -16.52 -4.78
N LEU A 185 19.48 -16.83 -4.39
CA LEU A 185 19.08 -16.99 -2.99
C LEU A 185 19.84 -18.13 -2.29
N LYS A 186 20.14 -19.23 -2.98
CA LYS A 186 20.99 -20.33 -2.46
C LYS A 186 22.43 -19.89 -2.21
N THR A 187 22.96 -19.01 -3.05
CA THR A 187 24.30 -18.41 -2.87
C THR A 187 24.30 -17.46 -1.68
N ILE A 188 23.28 -16.59 -1.60
CA ILE A 188 23.12 -15.58 -0.55
C ILE A 188 22.89 -16.23 0.83
N ARG A 189 22.07 -17.29 0.89
CA ARG A 189 21.56 -17.93 2.11
C ARG A 189 20.96 -16.92 3.10
N PRO A 190 19.88 -16.22 2.71
CA PRO A 190 19.25 -15.24 3.60
C PRO A 190 18.56 -15.92 4.78
N ASP A 191 18.51 -15.22 5.91
CA ASP A 191 17.74 -15.64 7.08
C ASP A 191 16.24 -15.46 6.89
N VAL A 192 15.88 -14.40 6.16
CA VAL A 192 14.51 -13.97 5.91
C VAL A 192 14.39 -13.41 4.50
N LEU A 193 13.22 -13.55 3.90
CA LEU A 193 12.94 -13.12 2.53
C LEU A 193 11.79 -12.12 2.55
N SER A 194 11.81 -11.10 1.69
CA SER A 194 10.61 -10.34 1.38
C SER A 194 10.49 -10.04 -0.10
N GLY A 195 9.29 -9.78 -0.60
CA GLY A 195 9.10 -9.57 -2.03
C GLY A 195 7.69 -9.17 -2.41
N TYR A 196 7.50 -8.96 -3.71
CA TYR A 196 6.14 -8.86 -4.26
C TYR A 196 5.45 -10.22 -4.13
N ALA A 197 4.19 -10.22 -3.67
CA ALA A 197 3.43 -11.45 -3.44
C ALA A 197 3.38 -12.33 -4.69
N SER A 198 3.13 -11.74 -5.85
CA SER A 198 3.09 -12.46 -7.12
C SER A 198 4.44 -13.04 -7.55
N ALA A 199 5.53 -12.31 -7.36
CA ALA A 199 6.88 -12.78 -7.72
C ALA A 199 7.31 -13.97 -6.86
N LEU A 200 7.03 -13.91 -5.55
CA LEU A 200 7.32 -14.99 -4.61
C LEU A 200 6.42 -16.21 -4.85
N ALA A 201 5.15 -16.01 -5.16
CA ALA A 201 4.24 -17.10 -5.52
C ALA A 201 4.68 -17.79 -6.81
N ARG A 202 5.07 -17.02 -7.85
CA ARG A 202 5.62 -17.59 -9.10
C ARG A 202 6.87 -18.42 -8.83
N LEU A 203 7.79 -17.90 -8.02
CA LEU A 203 9.00 -18.62 -7.61
C LEU A 203 8.66 -19.93 -6.91
N ALA A 204 7.73 -19.90 -5.96
CA ALA A 204 7.26 -21.08 -5.23
C ALA A 204 6.55 -22.13 -6.11
N GLN A 205 5.91 -21.71 -7.19
CA GLN A 205 5.21 -22.60 -8.13
C GLN A 205 6.13 -23.21 -9.19
N GLN A 206 7.24 -22.57 -9.53
CA GLN A 206 8.13 -22.97 -10.63
C GLN A 206 9.38 -23.71 -10.17
N VAL A 207 9.78 -23.55 -8.90
CA VAL A 207 10.99 -24.16 -8.36
C VAL A 207 10.62 -25.27 -7.39
N ASP A 208 11.39 -26.35 -7.41
CA ASP A 208 11.19 -27.50 -6.53
C ASP A 208 11.15 -27.04 -5.05
N PRO A 209 10.07 -27.38 -4.30
CA PRO A 209 9.94 -27.02 -2.89
C PRO A 209 11.13 -27.48 -2.04
N VAL A 210 11.75 -28.62 -2.33
CA VAL A 210 12.94 -29.11 -1.60
C VAL A 210 14.09 -28.11 -1.73
N GLU A 211 14.25 -27.52 -2.91
CA GLU A 211 15.27 -26.51 -3.16
C GLU A 211 14.98 -25.21 -2.40
N LEU A 212 13.73 -24.72 -2.43
CA LEU A 212 13.35 -23.49 -1.73
C LEU A 212 13.37 -23.66 -0.20
N GLN A 213 12.90 -24.78 0.32
CA GLN A 213 12.93 -25.11 1.76
C GLN A 213 14.35 -25.29 2.29
N SER A 214 15.32 -25.64 1.43
CA SER A 214 16.74 -25.72 1.81
C SER A 214 17.31 -24.37 2.29
N LEU A 215 16.66 -23.25 1.94
CA LEU A 215 17.01 -21.91 2.42
C LEU A 215 16.76 -21.72 3.94
N ARG A 216 15.83 -22.51 4.52
CA ARG A 216 15.49 -22.47 5.96
C ARG A 216 15.10 -21.06 6.46
N LEU A 217 14.30 -20.35 5.67
CA LEU A 217 13.84 -19.00 6.00
C LEU A 217 13.02 -19.00 7.28
N ARG A 218 13.22 -18.01 8.15
CA ARG A 218 12.38 -17.88 9.36
C ARG A 218 10.99 -17.32 9.07
N PHE A 219 10.87 -16.47 8.04
CA PHE A 219 9.60 -16.01 7.51
C PHE A 219 9.79 -15.46 6.09
N VAL A 220 8.67 -15.36 5.37
CA VAL A 220 8.57 -14.66 4.09
C VAL A 220 7.65 -13.45 4.25
N GLY A 221 8.17 -12.25 3.99
CA GLY A 221 7.41 -11.00 4.00
C GLY A 221 6.87 -10.68 2.61
N THR A 222 5.63 -10.23 2.54
CA THR A 222 5.01 -9.77 1.29
C THR A 222 4.59 -8.31 1.41
N GLY A 223 4.48 -7.63 0.27
CA GLY A 223 3.96 -6.27 0.23
C GLY A 223 3.98 -5.68 -1.17
N GLY A 224 3.37 -4.50 -1.30
CA GLY A 224 3.28 -3.76 -2.55
C GLY A 224 2.20 -4.25 -3.52
N GLU A 225 1.51 -5.34 -3.21
CA GLU A 225 0.40 -5.95 -3.96
C GLU A 225 -0.55 -6.63 -2.96
N VAL A 226 -1.76 -6.97 -3.40
CA VAL A 226 -2.67 -7.78 -2.59
C VAL A 226 -2.15 -9.22 -2.54
N LEU A 227 -1.86 -9.73 -1.34
CA LEU A 227 -1.57 -11.14 -1.11
C LEU A 227 -2.88 -11.94 -1.11
N THR A 228 -3.16 -12.66 -2.19
CA THR A 228 -4.34 -13.53 -2.26
C THR A 228 -4.13 -14.82 -1.47
N PRO A 229 -5.20 -15.50 -1.01
CA PRO A 229 -5.07 -16.78 -0.32
C PRO A 229 -4.29 -17.85 -1.13
N PRO A 230 -4.53 -18.03 -2.45
CA PRO A 230 -3.74 -18.99 -3.24
C PRO A 230 -2.25 -18.62 -3.36
N MET A 231 -1.93 -17.33 -3.43
CA MET A 231 -0.53 -16.87 -3.41
C MET A 231 0.12 -17.19 -2.07
N ARG A 232 -0.59 -16.92 -0.96
CA ARG A 232 -0.12 -17.26 0.39
C ARG A 232 0.16 -18.75 0.51
N GLU A 233 -0.80 -19.60 0.15
CA GLU A 233 -0.65 -21.06 0.23
C GLU A 233 0.55 -21.54 -0.61
N SER A 234 0.68 -21.03 -1.84
CA SER A 234 1.82 -21.36 -2.71
C SER A 234 3.16 -21.00 -2.05
N ILE A 235 3.26 -19.80 -1.48
CA ILE A 235 4.50 -19.32 -0.83
C ILE A 235 4.81 -20.12 0.43
N GLU A 236 3.80 -20.37 1.29
CA GLU A 236 3.96 -21.12 2.54
C GLU A 236 4.44 -22.56 2.25
N GLN A 237 3.84 -23.23 1.26
CA GLN A 237 4.23 -24.58 0.86
C GLN A 237 5.61 -24.61 0.18
N GLY A 238 5.85 -23.70 -0.76
CA GLY A 238 7.11 -23.66 -1.52
C GLY A 238 8.31 -23.37 -0.63
N PHE A 239 8.23 -22.39 0.27
CA PHE A 239 9.35 -22.01 1.14
C PHE A 239 9.38 -22.75 2.48
N GLY A 240 8.28 -23.40 2.90
CA GLY A 240 8.16 -24.05 4.20
C GLY A 240 8.30 -23.08 5.38
N ALA A 241 7.87 -21.83 5.20
CA ALA A 241 8.03 -20.75 6.16
C ALA A 241 6.74 -19.93 6.30
N PRO A 242 6.46 -19.33 7.47
CA PRO A 242 5.28 -18.50 7.65
C PRO A 242 5.34 -17.24 6.79
N VAL A 243 4.20 -16.86 6.21
CA VAL A 243 4.07 -15.65 5.38
C VAL A 243 3.42 -14.52 6.17
N TYR A 244 4.00 -13.33 6.12
CA TYR A 244 3.44 -12.13 6.72
C TYR A 244 3.28 -11.01 5.69
N ASP A 245 2.15 -10.31 5.74
CA ASP A 245 1.84 -9.24 4.80
C ASP A 245 2.10 -7.83 5.38
N THR A 246 2.49 -6.90 4.52
CA THR A 246 2.71 -5.49 4.87
C THR A 246 2.02 -4.56 3.88
N TYR A 247 1.18 -3.67 4.40
CA TYR A 247 0.55 -2.63 3.61
C TYR A 247 1.41 -1.37 3.61
N ALA A 248 1.86 -0.97 2.42
CA ALA A 248 2.88 0.04 2.23
C ALA A 248 2.65 0.83 0.93
N SER A 249 3.07 2.08 0.91
CA SER A 249 3.02 2.94 -0.28
C SER A 249 4.28 3.80 -0.39
N ILE A 250 4.51 4.38 -1.56
CA ILE A 250 5.63 5.31 -1.74
C ILE A 250 5.39 6.60 -0.97
N GLU A 251 4.13 7.01 -0.82
CA GLU A 251 3.68 8.20 -0.13
C GLU A 251 3.88 8.13 1.39
N PHE A 252 3.67 6.96 2.01
CA PHE A 252 3.68 6.81 3.48
C PHE A 252 4.71 5.81 4.02
N ASN A 253 5.52 5.19 3.15
CA ASN A 253 6.37 4.05 3.49
C ASN A 253 5.52 2.87 3.99
N ILE A 254 5.40 2.64 5.30
CA ILE A 254 4.59 1.56 5.87
C ILE A 254 3.31 2.13 6.50
N LEU A 255 2.15 1.62 6.07
CA LEU A 255 0.84 1.99 6.61
C LEU A 255 0.37 0.97 7.65
N ALA A 256 0.54 -0.32 7.40
CA ALA A 256 0.13 -1.37 8.33
C ALA A 256 0.96 -2.66 8.18
N TRP A 257 0.97 -3.51 9.21
CA TRP A 257 1.68 -4.79 9.22
C TRP A 257 0.88 -5.90 9.90
N GLN A 258 0.98 -7.13 9.39
CA GLN A 258 0.18 -8.26 9.87
C GLN A 258 0.43 -8.62 11.34
N CYS A 259 -0.65 -8.74 12.10
CA CYS A 259 -0.64 -9.31 13.43
C CYS A 259 -0.47 -10.83 13.31
N ARG A 260 0.55 -11.37 13.99
CA ARG A 260 0.83 -12.83 14.02
C ARG A 260 -0.25 -13.65 14.72
N GLN A 261 -1.07 -13.02 15.56
CA GLN A 261 -2.10 -13.69 16.34
C GLN A 261 -3.47 -13.65 15.65
N THR A 262 -3.83 -12.51 15.06
CA THR A 262 -5.18 -12.27 14.55
C THR A 262 -5.27 -12.27 13.02
N GLY A 263 -4.15 -12.11 12.31
CA GLY A 263 -4.14 -12.00 10.84
C GLY A 263 -4.49 -10.60 10.30
N ASP A 264 -5.19 -9.78 11.07
CA ASP A 264 -5.43 -8.35 10.82
C ASP A 264 -4.11 -7.57 10.69
N LEU A 265 -4.11 -6.45 9.97
CA LEU A 265 -2.95 -5.57 9.83
C LEU A 265 -2.99 -4.44 10.88
N HIS A 266 -2.04 -4.39 11.81
CA HIS A 266 -1.86 -3.24 12.71
C HIS A 266 -1.50 -1.99 11.92
N ALA A 267 -2.31 -0.95 12.01
CA ALA A 267 -2.02 0.36 11.46
C ALA A 267 -0.84 1.00 12.19
N CYS A 268 -0.03 1.74 11.43
CA CYS A 268 1.07 2.53 11.94
C CYS A 268 0.56 3.86 12.49
N ASP A 269 -0.39 3.82 13.44
CA ASP A 269 -1.08 5.02 13.95
C ASP A 269 -0.11 6.09 14.46
N ASP A 270 1.01 5.69 15.04
CA ASP A 270 2.03 6.62 15.53
C ASP A 270 2.98 7.16 14.44
N GLY A 271 2.83 6.73 13.20
CA GLY A 271 3.50 7.26 12.01
C GLY A 271 2.56 7.98 11.06
N VAL A 272 1.33 7.49 10.92
CA VAL A 272 0.35 7.92 9.92
C VAL A 272 -1.04 7.90 10.55
N VAL A 273 -1.83 8.96 10.33
CA VAL A 273 -3.27 8.91 10.58
C VAL A 273 -3.94 8.31 9.36
N ILE A 274 -4.60 7.17 9.54
CA ILE A 274 -5.30 6.46 8.47
C ILE A 274 -6.80 6.67 8.67
N GLU A 275 -7.43 7.35 7.73
CA GLU A 275 -8.86 7.44 7.60
C GLU A 275 -9.34 6.43 6.56
N ILE A 276 -10.41 5.71 6.85
CA ILE A 276 -11.07 4.81 5.89
C ILE A 276 -12.44 5.41 5.61
N LEU A 277 -12.64 5.87 4.38
CA LEU A 277 -13.76 6.74 4.00
C LEU A 277 -14.64 6.14 2.90
N ASP A 278 -15.93 6.32 3.04
CA ASP A 278 -16.93 6.16 1.99
C ASP A 278 -17.40 7.57 1.59
N GLY A 279 -16.87 8.05 0.46
CA GLY A 279 -16.96 9.46 0.08
C GLY A 279 -16.26 10.37 1.10
N ALA A 280 -17.05 11.11 1.88
CA ALA A 280 -16.56 11.97 2.96
C ALA A 280 -16.80 11.39 4.37
N ARG A 281 -17.56 10.28 4.47
CA ARG A 281 -17.95 9.66 5.74
C ARG A 281 -16.90 8.65 6.18
N ALA A 282 -16.48 8.70 7.44
CA ALA A 282 -15.67 7.63 8.02
C ALA A 282 -16.50 6.35 8.21
N VAL A 283 -15.97 5.22 7.76
CA VAL A 283 -16.69 3.93 7.77
C VAL A 283 -16.58 3.25 9.13
N MET A 284 -17.52 2.38 9.48
CA MET A 284 -17.51 1.62 10.75
C MET A 284 -16.61 0.38 10.67
N GLU A 285 -16.33 -0.27 11.80
CA GLU A 285 -15.61 -1.55 11.79
C GLU A 285 -16.36 -2.58 10.94
N GLY A 286 -15.62 -3.30 10.09
CA GLY A 286 -16.17 -4.27 9.14
C GLY A 286 -16.70 -3.67 7.84
N GLU A 287 -16.84 -2.34 7.76
CA GLU A 287 -17.20 -1.66 6.52
C GLU A 287 -15.99 -1.44 5.62
N GLU A 288 -16.26 -1.39 4.31
CA GLU A 288 -15.28 -1.10 3.27
C GLU A 288 -15.20 0.41 3.01
N GLY A 289 -13.99 0.91 2.73
CA GLY A 289 -13.80 2.29 2.29
C GLY A 289 -12.41 2.56 1.71
N GLU A 290 -12.24 3.76 1.16
CA GLU A 290 -10.98 4.24 0.60
C GLU A 290 -10.01 4.72 1.69
N VAL A 291 -8.73 4.42 1.50
CA VAL A 291 -7.66 4.87 2.39
C VAL A 291 -7.28 6.32 2.07
N VAL A 292 -7.43 7.17 3.08
CA VAL A 292 -6.92 8.55 3.10
C VAL A 292 -5.90 8.69 4.23
N GLY A 293 -4.68 9.10 3.89
CA GLY A 293 -3.56 9.13 4.82
C GLY A 293 -3.08 10.54 5.15
N THR A 294 -2.66 10.76 6.39
CA THR A 294 -1.88 11.93 6.82
C THR A 294 -0.58 11.48 7.48
N ASP A 295 0.57 11.83 6.88
CA ASP A 295 1.89 11.45 7.35
C ASP A 295 2.34 12.40 8.47
N LEU A 296 2.45 11.89 9.70
CA LEU A 296 2.73 12.70 10.88
C LEU A 296 4.19 13.19 10.96
N HIS A 297 5.06 12.70 10.07
CA HIS A 297 6.49 12.99 10.07
C HIS A 297 6.98 13.58 8.74
N ALA A 298 6.13 13.77 7.73
CA ALA A 298 6.50 14.44 6.48
C ALA A 298 6.45 15.97 6.61
N TYR A 299 7.59 16.60 6.89
CA TYR A 299 7.73 18.07 6.94
C TYR A 299 8.40 18.63 5.69
N ALA A 300 9.21 17.87 4.95
CA ALA A 300 9.81 18.37 3.70
C ALA A 300 8.77 18.58 2.59
N MET A 301 7.98 17.54 2.31
CA MET A 301 6.83 17.55 1.40
C MET A 301 5.63 16.92 2.14
N PRO A 302 4.83 17.71 2.88
CA PRO A 302 3.75 17.16 3.68
C PRO A 302 2.69 16.43 2.84
N MET A 303 2.18 15.34 3.38
CA MET A 303 1.09 14.53 2.81
C MET A 303 -0.06 14.54 3.82
N ILE A 304 -1.05 15.41 3.62
CA ILE A 304 -2.17 15.63 4.55
C ILE A 304 -3.47 15.30 3.82
N ARG A 305 -4.28 14.42 4.42
CA ARG A 305 -5.49 13.82 3.84
C ARG A 305 -5.35 13.46 2.36
N TYR A 306 -4.26 12.76 2.04
CA TYR A 306 -4.01 12.32 0.69
C TYR A 306 -4.77 11.03 0.40
N ARG A 307 -5.56 11.01 -0.68
CA ARG A 307 -6.28 9.81 -1.15
C ARG A 307 -5.32 8.86 -1.86
N LEU A 308 -5.08 7.68 -1.28
CA LEU A 308 -4.22 6.65 -1.89
C LEU A 308 -4.90 5.98 -3.10
N GLY A 309 -6.23 5.91 -3.08
CA GLY A 309 -7.02 5.16 -4.06
C GLY A 309 -6.90 3.64 -3.86
N ASP A 310 -6.57 3.22 -2.64
CA ASP A 310 -6.64 1.83 -2.19
C ASP A 310 -7.92 1.66 -1.37
N VAL A 311 -8.55 0.50 -1.47
CA VAL A 311 -9.76 0.14 -0.72
C VAL A 311 -9.42 -0.94 0.30
N VAL A 312 -9.96 -0.80 1.51
CA VAL A 312 -9.71 -1.70 2.63
C VAL A 312 -10.99 -1.95 3.43
N ILE A 313 -11.01 -3.08 4.16
CA ILE A 313 -12.02 -3.31 5.19
C ILE A 313 -11.46 -2.83 6.53
N ARG A 314 -12.18 -1.93 7.19
CA ARG A 314 -11.80 -1.41 8.51
C ARG A 314 -11.83 -2.52 9.55
N GLY A 315 -10.75 -2.64 10.31
CA GLY A 315 -10.68 -3.52 11.48
C GLY A 315 -11.00 -2.78 12.79
N SER A 316 -10.67 -3.41 13.90
CA SER A 316 -10.90 -2.87 15.24
C SER A 316 -9.99 -1.66 15.54
N LEU A 317 -10.45 -0.76 16.40
CA LEU A 317 -9.63 0.35 16.90
C LEU A 317 -8.50 -0.09 17.86
N SER A 318 -8.56 -1.33 18.35
CA SER A 318 -7.52 -1.96 19.17
C SER A 318 -7.47 -3.46 18.88
N CYS A 319 -6.29 -3.98 18.57
CA CYS A 319 -6.13 -5.40 18.29
C CYS A 319 -6.26 -6.25 19.56
N SER A 320 -6.94 -7.40 19.44
CA SER A 320 -7.07 -8.37 20.54
C SER A 320 -5.75 -9.01 20.96
N CYS A 321 -4.66 -8.83 20.21
CA CYS A 321 -3.31 -9.23 20.64
C CYS A 321 -2.71 -8.34 21.74
N GLY A 322 -3.37 -7.24 22.10
CA GLY A 322 -2.96 -6.30 23.14
C GLY A 322 -2.16 -5.09 22.66
N GLN A 323 -1.85 -5.00 21.35
CA GLN A 323 -1.26 -3.79 20.76
C GLN A 323 -2.30 -2.67 20.68
N PRO A 324 -1.95 -1.40 20.98
CA PRO A 324 -2.89 -0.28 20.98
C PRO A 324 -3.15 0.34 19.59
N PHE A 325 -2.72 -0.35 18.55
CA PHE A 325 -2.89 0.09 17.17
C PHE A 325 -4.26 -0.36 16.65
N SER A 326 -4.90 0.52 15.89
CA SER A 326 -6.07 0.17 15.09
C SER A 326 -5.67 -0.85 14.03
N THR A 327 -6.64 -1.54 13.45
CA THR A 327 -6.38 -2.58 12.45
C THR A 327 -7.10 -2.32 11.14
N ILE A 328 -6.48 -2.82 10.07
CA ILE A 328 -7.10 -3.03 8.77
C ILE A 328 -7.29 -4.54 8.64
N ARG A 329 -8.54 -4.98 8.43
CA ARG A 329 -8.85 -6.42 8.34
C ARG A 329 -8.29 -7.02 7.06
N SER A 330 -8.43 -6.31 5.94
CA SER A 330 -7.92 -6.75 4.64
C SER A 330 -7.79 -5.59 3.67
N VAL A 331 -6.82 -5.70 2.77
CA VAL A 331 -6.65 -4.79 1.62
C VAL A 331 -7.38 -5.40 0.44
N GLN A 332 -8.36 -4.67 -0.09
CA GLN A 332 -9.26 -5.13 -1.14
C GLN A 332 -8.67 -4.85 -2.53
N GLY A 333 -7.85 -3.82 -2.70
CA GLY A 333 -7.26 -3.48 -3.99
C GLY A 333 -7.28 -1.98 -4.22
N ARG A 334 -7.41 -1.53 -5.47
CA ARG A 334 -7.48 -0.11 -5.82
C ARG A 334 -8.83 0.29 -6.39
N THR A 335 -9.26 1.53 -6.13
CA THR A 335 -10.48 2.09 -6.72
C THR A 335 -10.46 2.06 -8.26
N VAL A 336 -9.28 2.28 -8.86
CA VAL A 336 -9.12 2.23 -10.34
C VAL A 336 -9.28 0.84 -10.95
N ASP A 337 -9.27 -0.20 -10.11
CA ASP A 337 -9.47 -1.57 -10.58
C ASP A 337 -10.98 -1.94 -10.59
N TYR A 338 -11.87 -1.10 -10.06
CA TYR A 338 -13.33 -1.33 -10.08
C TYR A 338 -13.89 -1.43 -11.49
N PHE A 339 -14.91 -2.28 -11.64
CA PHE A 339 -15.64 -2.43 -12.88
C PHE A 339 -16.90 -1.57 -12.84
N ARG A 340 -17.04 -0.69 -13.83
CA ARG A 340 -18.30 0.03 -14.02
C ARG A 340 -19.19 -0.75 -14.97
N LEU A 341 -20.39 -1.05 -14.55
CA LEU A 341 -21.32 -1.87 -15.32
C LEU A 341 -22.28 -0.99 -16.14
N PRO A 342 -22.86 -1.50 -17.25
CA PRO A 342 -23.77 -0.74 -18.10
C PRO A 342 -25.04 -0.25 -17.39
N ASP A 343 -25.43 -0.91 -16.30
CA ASP A 343 -26.57 -0.54 -15.47
C ASP A 343 -26.26 0.59 -14.46
N GLY A 344 -25.05 1.17 -14.52
CA GLY A 344 -24.61 2.25 -13.65
C GLY A 344 -24.04 1.79 -12.32
N ARG A 345 -24.07 0.49 -12.00
CA ARG A 345 -23.41 -0.05 -10.81
C ARG A 345 -21.89 0.03 -10.96
N THR A 346 -21.22 0.30 -9.85
CA THR A 346 -19.77 0.14 -9.72
C THR A 346 -19.54 -1.10 -8.87
N MET A 347 -18.79 -2.06 -9.38
CA MET A 347 -18.55 -3.36 -8.77
C MET A 347 -17.07 -3.52 -8.46
N HIS A 348 -16.77 -3.85 -7.21
CA HIS A 348 -15.42 -4.24 -6.84
C HIS A 348 -15.10 -5.59 -7.47
N PRO A 349 -13.93 -5.80 -8.09
CA PRO A 349 -13.68 -7.02 -8.85
C PRO A 349 -13.66 -8.29 -7.97
N TYR A 350 -13.39 -8.15 -6.66
CA TYR A 350 -13.45 -9.27 -5.73
C TYR A 350 -14.90 -9.73 -5.43
N GLU A 351 -15.91 -8.91 -5.74
CA GLU A 351 -17.33 -9.34 -5.71
C GLU A 351 -17.61 -10.43 -6.74
N LEU A 352 -16.81 -10.54 -7.81
CA LEU A 352 -16.84 -11.68 -8.73
C LEU A 352 -16.60 -13.02 -8.02
N GLY A 353 -16.12 -12.96 -6.77
CA GLY A 353 -15.80 -14.10 -5.92
C GLY A 353 -14.36 -14.52 -6.13
N MET A 354 -13.84 -15.30 -5.19
CA MET A 354 -12.55 -15.94 -5.38
C MET A 354 -12.66 -16.90 -6.56
N ILE A 355 -11.97 -16.56 -7.67
CA ILE A 355 -11.74 -17.48 -8.78
C ILE A 355 -10.71 -18.50 -8.28
N HIS A 356 -11.18 -19.45 -7.47
CA HIS A 356 -10.35 -20.45 -6.82
C HIS A 356 -10.75 -21.83 -7.34
N TYR A 357 -10.00 -22.27 -8.35
CA TYR A 357 -10.12 -23.60 -8.94
C TYR A 357 -8.74 -24.24 -8.92
N SER A 358 -8.68 -25.53 -8.58
CA SER A 358 -7.41 -26.26 -8.47
C SER A 358 -6.61 -26.30 -9.77
N TRP A 359 -7.29 -26.23 -10.93
CA TRP A 359 -6.64 -26.17 -12.24
C TRP A 359 -6.22 -24.76 -12.66
N ILE A 360 -6.48 -23.71 -11.88
CA ILE A 360 -6.09 -22.32 -12.21
C ILE A 360 -4.82 -21.97 -11.46
N ARG A 361 -3.74 -21.69 -12.21
CA ARG A 361 -2.44 -21.26 -11.67
C ARG A 361 -2.39 -19.76 -11.46
N ALA A 362 -2.89 -19.00 -12.43
CA ALA A 362 -2.99 -17.55 -12.39
C ALA A 362 -4.19 -17.09 -13.20
N PHE A 363 -4.75 -15.94 -12.85
CA PHE A 363 -5.83 -15.31 -13.61
C PHE A 363 -5.69 -13.79 -13.60
N GLN A 364 -6.17 -13.16 -14.67
CA GLN A 364 -6.39 -11.72 -14.74
C GLN A 364 -7.76 -11.44 -15.33
N VAL A 365 -8.58 -10.68 -14.61
CA VAL A 365 -9.86 -10.19 -15.10
C VAL A 365 -9.70 -8.76 -15.58
N THR A 366 -9.95 -8.54 -16.87
CA THR A 366 -9.83 -7.23 -17.50
C THR A 366 -11.18 -6.77 -17.99
N GLN A 367 -11.66 -5.63 -17.50
CA GLN A 367 -12.73 -4.90 -18.16
C GLN A 367 -12.14 -4.12 -19.33
N GLU A 368 -12.39 -4.59 -20.56
CA GLU A 368 -11.89 -3.93 -21.77
C GLU A 368 -12.80 -2.79 -22.23
N ARG A 369 -14.12 -2.95 -22.03
CA ARG A 369 -15.18 -1.98 -22.34
C ARG A 369 -16.29 -2.08 -21.29
N LEU A 370 -17.22 -1.12 -21.27
CA LEU A 370 -18.29 -1.05 -20.27
C LEU A 370 -19.14 -2.34 -20.27
N ASP A 371 -19.34 -2.90 -21.47
CA ASP A 371 -20.11 -4.09 -21.82
C ASP A 371 -19.22 -5.33 -22.07
N ARG A 372 -17.92 -5.32 -21.73
CA ARG A 372 -17.02 -6.45 -22.01
C ARG A 372 -15.98 -6.69 -20.92
N ILE A 373 -15.98 -7.91 -20.37
CA ILE A 373 -15.00 -8.40 -19.41
C ILE A 373 -14.34 -9.68 -19.93
N VAL A 374 -13.00 -9.72 -19.92
CA VAL A 374 -12.19 -10.84 -20.37
C VAL A 374 -11.44 -11.43 -19.18
N LEU A 375 -11.60 -12.73 -18.95
CA LEU A 375 -10.88 -13.51 -17.95
C LEU A 375 -9.76 -14.28 -18.64
N ARG A 376 -8.53 -13.80 -18.51
CA ARG A 376 -7.33 -14.53 -18.95
C ARG A 376 -6.91 -15.49 -17.86
N ILE A 377 -6.80 -16.78 -18.18
CA ILE A 377 -6.50 -17.84 -17.22
C ILE A 377 -5.28 -18.62 -17.69
N VAL A 378 -4.32 -18.82 -16.79
CA VAL A 378 -3.19 -19.73 -16.98
C VAL A 378 -3.50 -21.04 -16.26
N PRO A 379 -3.73 -22.16 -16.99
CA PRO A 379 -4.01 -23.45 -16.37
C PRO A 379 -2.78 -23.99 -15.62
N GLY A 380 -2.98 -24.52 -14.42
CA GLY A 380 -2.02 -25.33 -13.66
C GLY A 380 -2.17 -26.84 -13.90
N ALA A 381 -3.34 -27.26 -14.39
CA ALA A 381 -3.68 -28.62 -14.78
C ALA A 381 -4.65 -28.58 -15.97
N ASP A 382 -5.13 -29.74 -16.42
CA ASP A 382 -6.15 -29.82 -17.46
C ASP A 382 -7.40 -29.03 -17.04
N ALA A 383 -7.76 -28.04 -17.86
CA ALA A 383 -8.85 -27.12 -17.58
C ALA A 383 -10.21 -27.77 -17.92
N PRO A 384 -11.02 -28.20 -16.92
CA PRO A 384 -12.23 -28.97 -17.21
C PRO A 384 -13.27 -28.08 -17.88
N THR A 385 -13.77 -28.47 -19.05
CA THR A 385 -14.73 -27.67 -19.83
C THR A 385 -15.97 -27.28 -19.02
N GLN A 386 -16.43 -28.17 -18.14
CA GLN A 386 -17.57 -27.92 -17.27
C GLN A 386 -17.30 -26.83 -16.23
N GLU A 387 -16.08 -26.79 -15.68
CA GLU A 387 -15.66 -25.79 -14.69
C GLU A 387 -15.42 -24.43 -15.34
N ILE A 388 -14.82 -24.39 -16.54
CA ILE A 388 -14.72 -23.16 -17.35
C ILE A 388 -16.12 -22.57 -17.59
N ALA A 389 -17.07 -23.42 -18.00
CA ALA A 389 -18.44 -22.99 -18.25
C ALA A 389 -19.14 -22.53 -16.95
N ALA A 390 -18.89 -23.19 -15.82
CA ALA A 390 -19.41 -22.79 -14.52
C ALA A 390 -18.86 -21.44 -14.05
N LEU A 391 -17.55 -21.24 -14.18
CA LEU A 391 -16.88 -19.96 -13.89
C LEU A 391 -17.47 -18.85 -14.75
N LYS A 392 -17.58 -19.07 -16.07
CA LYS A 392 -18.18 -18.10 -16.99
C LYS A 392 -19.59 -17.71 -16.55
N ARG A 393 -20.45 -18.68 -16.24
CA ARG A 393 -21.82 -18.43 -15.75
C ARG A 393 -21.84 -17.65 -14.44
N SER A 394 -20.98 -18.03 -13.49
CA SER A 394 -20.89 -17.36 -12.18
C SER A 394 -20.52 -15.89 -12.32
N VAL A 395 -19.52 -15.58 -13.15
CA VAL A 395 -19.10 -14.21 -13.43
C VAL A 395 -20.21 -13.44 -14.15
N SER A 396 -20.76 -14.01 -15.23
CA SER A 396 -21.86 -13.40 -16.00
C SER A 396 -23.08 -13.06 -15.12
N ALA A 397 -23.43 -13.93 -14.17
CA ALA A 397 -24.54 -13.68 -13.26
C ALA A 397 -24.32 -12.45 -12.37
N LYS A 398 -23.07 -12.18 -11.97
CA LYS A 398 -22.73 -11.06 -11.09
C LYS A 398 -22.66 -9.74 -11.84
N VAL A 399 -21.99 -9.73 -12.99
CA VAL A 399 -21.81 -8.51 -13.82
C VAL A 399 -23.08 -8.09 -14.55
N GLY A 400 -24.04 -9.02 -14.71
CA GLY A 400 -25.33 -8.77 -15.34
C GLY A 400 -25.33 -9.07 -16.85
N SER A 401 -26.53 -9.22 -17.41
CA SER A 401 -26.75 -9.64 -18.80
C SER A 401 -26.27 -8.64 -19.85
N GLY A 402 -26.01 -7.39 -19.45
CA GLY A 402 -25.48 -6.34 -20.33
C GLY A 402 -23.98 -6.42 -20.60
N VAL A 403 -23.26 -7.39 -20.00
CA VAL A 403 -21.82 -7.52 -20.11
C VAL A 403 -21.44 -8.86 -20.74
N ALA A 404 -20.75 -8.81 -21.88
CA ALA A 404 -20.12 -9.96 -22.50
C ALA A 404 -18.93 -10.42 -21.65
N VAL A 405 -19.00 -11.66 -21.16
CA VAL A 405 -17.90 -12.31 -20.44
C VAL A 405 -17.22 -13.30 -21.37
N GLU A 406 -15.90 -13.18 -21.48
CA GLU A 406 -15.06 -14.09 -22.26
C GLU A 406 -14.01 -14.74 -21.36
N ILE A 407 -13.66 -15.99 -21.63
CA ILE A 407 -12.56 -16.70 -20.96
C ILE A 407 -11.54 -17.05 -22.03
N GLU A 408 -10.31 -16.59 -21.84
CA GLU A 408 -9.16 -16.85 -22.70
C GLU A 408 -8.16 -17.71 -21.91
N LEU A 409 -7.83 -18.90 -22.43
CA LEU A 409 -6.72 -19.68 -21.89
C LEU A 409 -5.41 -19.14 -22.45
N ALA A 410 -4.46 -18.85 -21.58
CA ALA A 410 -3.16 -18.29 -21.94
C ALA A 410 -2.03 -19.11 -21.31
N GLU A 411 -0.86 -19.12 -21.95
CA GLU A 411 0.33 -19.73 -21.38
C GLU A 411 0.91 -18.88 -20.23
N THR A 412 0.88 -17.57 -20.39
CA THR A 412 1.39 -16.60 -19.41
C THR A 412 0.54 -15.33 -19.41
N ILE A 413 0.57 -14.57 -18.31
CA ILE A 413 -0.04 -13.24 -18.22
C ILE A 413 1.09 -12.23 -17.95
N PRO A 414 1.19 -11.14 -18.72
CA PRO A 414 2.25 -10.16 -18.54
C PRO A 414 2.09 -9.42 -17.21
N VAL A 415 3.22 -9.20 -16.53
CA VAL A 415 3.32 -8.33 -15.36
C VAL A 415 3.50 -6.87 -15.79
N ASP A 416 3.11 -5.94 -14.93
CA ASP A 416 3.31 -4.50 -15.11
C ASP A 416 4.83 -4.17 -15.21
N PRO A 417 5.25 -3.06 -15.86
CA PRO A 417 6.65 -2.63 -15.89
C PRO A 417 7.30 -2.43 -14.52
N SER A 418 6.51 -2.32 -13.45
CA SER A 418 7.01 -2.33 -12.06
C SER A 418 7.36 -3.72 -11.49
N GLY A 419 7.15 -4.77 -12.28
CA GLY A 419 7.29 -6.18 -11.87
C GLY A 419 6.06 -6.72 -11.15
N LYS A 420 4.98 -5.92 -11.06
CA LYS A 420 3.80 -6.23 -10.27
C LYS A 420 2.70 -6.93 -11.07
N PHE A 421 2.06 -7.94 -10.50
CA PHE A 421 0.88 -8.58 -11.06
C PHE A 421 -0.41 -7.90 -10.56
N ARG A 422 -1.31 -7.59 -11.50
CA ARG A 422 -2.65 -7.08 -11.17
C ARG A 422 -3.68 -8.13 -11.57
N PRO A 423 -4.36 -8.78 -10.61
CA PRO A 423 -5.38 -9.77 -10.91
C PRO A 423 -6.64 -9.15 -11.51
N PHE A 424 -6.85 -7.84 -11.31
CA PHE A 424 -7.99 -7.10 -11.84
C PHE A 424 -7.52 -5.82 -12.51
N ARG A 425 -8.16 -5.45 -13.62
CA ARG A 425 -7.83 -4.23 -14.37
C ARG A 425 -9.05 -3.70 -15.10
N SER A 426 -9.33 -2.40 -14.99
CA SER A 426 -10.23 -1.71 -15.90
C SER A 426 -9.45 -0.91 -16.94
N LEU A 427 -9.79 -1.07 -18.23
CA LEU A 427 -9.25 -0.28 -19.35
C LEU A 427 -10.16 0.91 -19.71
N LEU A 428 -11.28 1.08 -18.99
CA LEU A 428 -12.14 2.24 -19.15
C LEU A 428 -11.36 3.53 -18.87
N ARG A 429 -11.67 4.59 -19.61
CA ARG A 429 -11.09 5.91 -19.34
C ARG A 429 -11.58 6.41 -17.97
N PRO A 430 -10.82 7.27 -17.26
CA PRO A 430 -11.25 7.83 -15.97
C PRO A 430 -12.63 8.48 -16.01
N SER A 431 -12.99 9.15 -17.11
CA SER A 431 -14.32 9.73 -17.34
C SER A 431 -15.43 8.69 -17.44
N GLU A 432 -15.11 7.50 -17.95
CA GLU A 432 -16.05 6.39 -18.14
C GLU A 432 -16.17 5.54 -16.87
N GLN A 433 -15.16 5.50 -16.01
CA GLN A 433 -15.25 4.83 -14.70
C GLN A 433 -16.15 5.58 -13.72
N GLY A 434 -16.50 6.84 -14.04
CA GLY A 434 -17.18 7.80 -13.17
C GLY A 434 -16.63 7.80 -11.74
N MET A 435 -15.32 7.56 -11.62
CA MET A 435 -14.52 8.41 -10.76
C MET A 435 -14.96 9.83 -11.08
N PRO A 436 -15.21 10.69 -10.07
CA PRO A 436 -15.52 12.07 -10.36
C PRO A 436 -14.51 12.51 -11.41
N GLY A 437 -15.05 12.86 -12.59
CA GLY A 437 -14.33 13.77 -13.44
C GLY A 437 -13.86 14.90 -12.53
N ASP A 438 -12.78 15.52 -12.92
CA ASP A 438 -12.38 16.86 -12.50
C ASP A 438 -13.53 17.87 -12.76
N ASP A 439 -14.68 17.63 -12.15
CA ASP A 439 -15.91 18.34 -12.28
C ASP A 439 -15.87 19.27 -11.09
N ARG A 440 -15.29 20.44 -11.37
CA ARG A 440 -15.06 21.59 -10.48
C ARG A 440 -16.35 22.13 -9.83
N ARG A 441 -17.44 21.35 -9.82
CA ARG A 441 -18.79 21.74 -9.39
C ARG A 441 -19.38 20.86 -8.28
N GLY A 442 -18.75 19.75 -7.88
CA GLY A 442 -19.31 18.82 -6.89
C GLY A 442 -19.00 19.09 -5.41
N TRP A 443 -18.00 19.92 -5.08
CA TRP A 443 -17.57 20.18 -3.69
C TRP A 443 -18.02 21.53 -3.17
N ARG A 444 -19.26 21.95 -3.45
CA ARG A 444 -19.88 22.99 -2.64
C ARG A 444 -20.33 22.31 -1.35
N ALA A 445 -19.70 22.71 -0.24
CA ALA A 445 -20.26 22.46 1.08
C ALA A 445 -21.74 22.84 1.03
N GLU A 446 -22.61 21.91 1.46
CA GLU A 446 -23.98 22.25 1.75
C GLU A 446 -23.96 23.43 2.73
N ASP A 447 -24.54 24.54 2.28
CA ASP A 447 -24.70 25.76 3.04
C ASP A 447 -25.56 25.43 4.28
N PRO A 448 -25.04 25.57 5.52
CA PRO A 448 -25.79 25.22 6.73
C PRO A 448 -26.92 26.22 7.02
N ALA A 449 -27.21 27.18 6.13
CA ALA A 449 -28.27 28.15 6.28
C ALA A 449 -29.49 27.85 5.39
N ARG A 450 -30.28 26.83 5.77
CA ARG A 450 -31.72 26.81 5.47
C ARG A 450 -32.51 26.40 6.71
N PRO A 451 -33.29 27.30 7.33
CA PRO A 451 -34.25 26.91 8.35
C PRO A 451 -35.50 26.28 7.69
N CYS A 452 -35.95 25.16 8.28
CA CYS A 452 -37.21 24.41 8.12
C CYS A 452 -38.01 24.57 6.81
#